data_AF-A0A1B8G0L0-F1
#
_entry.id   AF-A0A1B8G0L0-F1
#
_cell.length_a   1.000
_cell.length_b   1.000
_cell.length_c   1.000
_cell.angle_alpha   90.00
_cell.angle_beta   90.00
_cell.angle_gamma   90.00
#
_symmetry.space_group_name_H-M   'P 1'
#
loop_
_entity.id
_entity.type
_entity.pdbx_description
1 polymer ?
#
loop_
_entity_poly.entity_id
_entity_poly.type
_entity_poly.pdbx_seq_one_letter_code
_entity_poly.pdbx_strand_id
1 'polypeptide(L)'
;MSESSKSGIYVRIAVYKSEPLDYQKFRHVALWFEFDNGADSVAIHIVGPNQDYQLEVRQHYNPAGSRLFEKEVQVGWAKADSTKSQLVDIVSKTPIDNTSRGFNCQVWVGDALNLLAQEGYIDQENYLGAVDLR
;
A
#
# COMPACT_ATOMS: atom_id res chain seq x y z
N MET A 1 10.58 30.19 15.33
CA MET A 1 9.28 29.94 14.69
C MET A 1 9.17 28.44 14.55
N SER A 2 8.26 27.82 15.28
CA SER A 2 8.11 26.36 15.28
C SER A 2 7.43 25.96 13.98
N GLU A 3 8.09 25.14 13.17
CA GLU A 3 7.42 24.43 12.08
C GLU A 3 6.28 23.63 12.70
N SER A 4 5.04 24.00 12.35
CA SER A 4 3.89 23.17 12.64
C SER A 4 4.12 21.86 11.90
N SER A 5 4.45 20.81 12.65
CA SER A 5 4.53 19.44 12.16
C SER A 5 3.19 19.12 11.51
N LYS A 6 3.12 19.18 10.17
CA LYS A 6 1.92 18.76 9.44
C LYS A 6 1.64 17.32 9.84
N SER A 7 0.56 17.09 10.58
CA SER A 7 -0.08 15.80 10.71
C SER A 7 -0.54 15.41 9.31
N GLY A 8 0.21 14.56 8.64
CA GLY A 8 -0.10 14.05 7.30
C GLY A 8 -0.18 12.54 7.33
N ILE A 9 -0.81 11.98 6.30
CA ILE A 9 -0.84 10.54 6.12
C ILE A 9 0.22 10.19 5.08
N TYR A 10 1.18 9.38 5.46
CA TYR A 10 2.25 8.98 4.56
C TYR A 10 1.93 7.62 3.92
N VAL A 11 2.03 7.57 2.60
CA VAL A 11 1.70 6.40 1.78
C VAL A 11 3.00 5.72 1.35
N ARG A 12 3.10 4.43 1.63
CA ARG A 12 4.24 3.56 1.30
C ARG A 12 3.76 2.25 0.71
N ILE A 13 4.63 1.58 -0.04
CA ILE A 13 4.47 0.16 -0.36
C ILE A 13 5.40 -0.61 0.58
N ALA A 14 4.87 -1.54 1.36
CA ALA A 14 5.67 -2.48 2.11
C ALA A 14 5.98 -3.71 1.24
N VAL A 15 7.27 -4.09 1.16
CA VAL A 15 7.73 -5.26 0.43
C VAL A 15 8.22 -6.31 1.42
N TYR A 16 7.73 -7.54 1.27
CA TYR A 16 8.12 -8.67 2.10
C TYR A 16 8.88 -9.71 1.28
N LYS A 17 9.89 -10.33 1.88
CA LYS A 17 10.60 -11.49 1.31
C LYS A 17 9.63 -12.64 1.08
N SER A 18 9.89 -13.43 0.03
CA SER A 18 9.28 -14.75 -0.10
C SER A 18 10.16 -15.81 0.57
N GLU A 19 9.55 -16.76 1.27
CA GLU A 19 10.21 -17.93 1.84
C GLU A 19 9.72 -19.21 1.11
N PRO A 20 10.57 -20.24 0.92
CA PRO A 20 11.98 -20.33 1.31
C PRO A 20 12.96 -19.66 0.33
N LEU A 21 12.51 -19.33 -0.88
CA LEU A 21 13.33 -18.68 -1.92
C LEU A 21 12.81 -17.27 -2.18
N ASP A 22 13.68 -16.27 -2.06
CA ASP A 22 13.36 -14.86 -2.26
C ASP A 22 13.62 -14.44 -3.72
N TYR A 23 12.59 -14.53 -4.56
CA TYR A 23 12.62 -13.97 -5.91
C TYR A 23 11.68 -12.78 -5.98
N GLN A 24 12.11 -11.67 -6.60
CA GLN A 24 11.33 -10.42 -6.65
C GLN A 24 9.88 -10.61 -7.14
N LYS A 25 9.67 -11.46 -8.16
CA LYS A 25 8.34 -11.79 -8.70
C LYS A 25 7.41 -12.54 -7.74
N PHE A 26 7.95 -13.09 -6.65
CA PHE A 26 7.21 -13.82 -5.62
C PHE A 26 7.12 -13.04 -4.31
N ARG A 27 7.80 -11.88 -4.21
CA ARG A 27 7.71 -11.01 -3.04
C ARG A 27 6.27 -10.53 -2.88
N HIS A 28 5.78 -10.64 -1.64
CA HIS A 28 4.48 -10.11 -1.27
C HIS A 28 4.59 -8.60 -1.07
N VAL A 29 3.54 -7.88 -1.42
CA VAL A 29 3.47 -6.43 -1.21
C VAL A 29 2.16 -6.03 -0.57
N ALA A 30 2.22 -4.95 0.22
CA ALA A 30 1.06 -4.33 0.84
C ALA A 30 1.13 -2.81 0.66
N LEU A 31 -0.04 -2.18 0.58
CA LEU A 31 -0.14 -0.74 0.73
C LEU A 31 -0.12 -0.39 2.22
N TRP A 32 0.72 0.56 2.61
CA TRP A 32 0.94 0.96 3.99
C TRP A 32 0.67 2.45 4.15
N PHE A 33 -0.24 2.77 5.07
CA PHE A 33 -0.54 4.12 5.50
C PHE A 33 -0.04 4.33 6.92
N GLU A 34 0.73 5.39 7.11
CA GLU A 34 1.22 5.84 8.41
C GLU A 34 0.53 7.16 8.79
N PHE A 35 -0.08 7.20 9.97
CA PHE A 35 -0.88 8.33 10.46
C PHE A 35 -0.23 8.94 11.70
N ASP A 36 -0.57 10.20 11.99
CA ASP A 36 -0.23 10.87 13.25
C ASP A 36 1.27 10.76 13.61
N ASN A 37 2.15 10.99 12.63
CA ASN A 37 3.61 10.88 12.75
C ASN A 37 4.09 9.48 13.19
N GLY A 38 3.40 8.42 12.76
CA GLY A 38 3.76 7.03 13.07
C GLY A 38 3.09 6.46 14.31
N ALA A 39 2.19 7.21 14.96
CA ALA A 39 1.44 6.71 16.12
C ALA A 39 0.40 5.65 15.75
N ASP A 40 -0.10 5.67 14.51
CA ASP A 40 -1.02 4.67 13.98
C ASP A 40 -0.62 4.25 12.55
N SER A 41 -1.01 3.05 12.15
CA SER A 41 -0.73 2.50 10.83
C SER A 41 -1.78 1.51 10.37
N VAL A 42 -1.97 1.45 9.06
CA VAL A 42 -2.79 0.43 8.41
C VAL A 42 -1.99 -0.19 7.27
N ALA A 43 -2.03 -1.51 7.17
CA ALA A 43 -1.60 -2.22 5.98
C ALA A 43 -2.81 -2.84 5.28
N ILE A 44 -2.93 -2.63 3.97
CA ILE A 44 -3.98 -3.23 3.13
C ILE A 44 -3.31 -4.03 2.03
N HIS A 45 -3.73 -5.27 1.85
CA HIS A 45 -3.18 -6.17 0.86
C HIS A 45 -4.19 -7.24 0.48
N ILE A 46 -3.89 -7.97 -0.60
CA ILE A 46 -4.61 -9.21 -0.91
C ILE A 46 -3.81 -10.41 -0.41
N VAL A 47 -4.51 -11.45 0.02
CA VAL A 47 -3.96 -12.71 0.51
C VAL A 47 -4.70 -13.89 -0.11
N GLY A 48 -4.12 -15.08 -0.04
CA GLY A 48 -4.68 -16.28 -0.64
C GLY A 48 -3.88 -16.77 -1.84
N PRO A 49 -4.22 -17.94 -2.39
CA PRO A 49 -3.57 -18.48 -3.57
C PRO A 49 -3.99 -17.72 -4.84
N ASN A 50 -3.24 -17.92 -5.93
CA ASN A 50 -3.58 -17.35 -7.23
C ASN A 50 -5.00 -17.76 -7.64
N GLN A 51 -5.79 -16.81 -8.14
CA GLN A 51 -7.21 -16.97 -8.49
C GLN A 51 -8.18 -17.18 -7.31
N ASP A 52 -7.73 -17.04 -6.07
CA ASP A 52 -8.59 -17.06 -4.85
C ASP A 52 -8.08 -16.05 -3.81
N TYR A 53 -7.80 -14.83 -4.30
CA TYR A 53 -7.37 -13.73 -3.46
C TYR A 53 -8.54 -13.10 -2.70
N GLN A 54 -8.26 -12.66 -1.48
CA GLN A 54 -9.17 -11.91 -0.62
C GLN A 54 -8.48 -10.66 -0.09
N LEU A 55 -9.25 -9.59 0.12
CA LEU A 55 -8.75 -8.37 0.74
C LEU A 55 -8.55 -8.58 2.25
N GLU A 56 -7.38 -8.18 2.75
CA GLU A 56 -7.08 -8.12 4.18
C GLU A 56 -6.69 -6.67 4.56
N VAL A 57 -7.34 -6.14 5.59
CA VAL A 57 -7.04 -4.83 6.18
C VAL A 57 -6.53 -5.06 7.60
N ARG A 58 -5.25 -4.75 7.85
CA ARG A 58 -4.63 -4.84 9.17
C ARG A 58 -4.58 -3.47 9.82
N GLN A 59 -5.45 -3.26 10.79
CA GLN A 59 -5.49 -2.06 11.63
C GLN A 59 -4.36 -2.08 12.67
N HIS A 60 -3.82 -0.92 13.01
CA HIS A 60 -2.76 -0.75 14.02
C HIS A 60 -1.53 -1.63 13.74
N TYR A 61 -1.23 -1.87 12.47
CA TYR A 61 -0.17 -2.77 12.04
C TYR A 61 0.91 -1.99 11.31
N ASN A 62 2.14 -2.10 11.82
CA ASN A 62 3.33 -1.58 11.16
C ASN A 62 4.06 -2.74 10.42
N PRO A 63 4.07 -2.75 9.07
CA PRO A 63 4.82 -3.72 8.26
C PRO A 63 6.28 -3.92 8.66
N ALA A 64 6.98 -2.86 9.09
CA ALA A 64 8.39 -2.91 9.45
C ALA A 64 8.67 -3.79 10.67
N GLY A 65 7.65 -4.11 11.49
CA GLY A 65 7.77 -5.05 12.60
C GLY A 65 7.80 -6.53 12.19
N SER A 66 7.55 -6.84 10.92
CA SER A 66 7.56 -8.23 10.42
C SER A 66 8.99 -8.74 10.20
N ARG A 67 9.25 -10.00 10.57
CA ARG A 67 10.53 -10.70 10.23
C ARG A 67 10.75 -10.80 8.71
N LEU A 68 9.67 -10.78 7.93
CA LEU A 68 9.72 -10.89 6.47
C LEU A 68 9.84 -9.53 5.79
N PHE A 69 9.77 -8.42 6.52
CA PHE A 69 9.91 -7.10 5.93
C PHE A 69 11.29 -6.96 5.29
N GLU A 70 11.30 -6.54 4.02
CA GLU A 70 12.53 -6.32 3.27
C GLU A 70 12.82 -4.84 3.14
N LYS A 71 11.85 -4.08 2.62
CA LYS A 71 11.98 -2.65 2.36
C LYS A 71 10.63 -1.98 2.23
N GLU A 72 10.65 -0.66 2.30
CA GLU A 72 9.56 0.20 1.85
C GLU A 72 9.88 0.87 0.52
N VAL A 73 8.85 1.17 -0.25
CA VAL A 73 8.92 2.13 -1.38
C VAL A 73 8.08 3.33 -0.98
N GLN A 74 8.71 4.51 -0.98
CA GLN A 74 8.04 5.77 -0.68
C GLN A 74 7.16 6.16 -1.87
N VAL A 75 5.86 6.35 -1.61
CA VAL A 75 4.93 6.90 -2.61
C VAL A 75 4.83 8.41 -2.41
N GLY A 76 4.56 8.84 -1.18
CA GLY A 76 4.45 10.26 -0.83
C GLY A 76 3.38 10.52 0.22
N TRP A 77 3.02 11.79 0.38
CA TRP A 77 1.97 12.21 1.30
C TRP A 77 0.60 12.16 0.63
N ALA A 78 -0.42 11.71 1.37
CA ALA A 78 -1.81 11.93 0.99
C ALA A 78 -2.16 13.42 1.09
N LYS A 79 -3.23 13.85 0.41
CA LYS A 79 -3.74 15.22 0.51
C LYS A 79 -4.18 15.54 1.94
N ALA A 80 -4.01 16.80 2.34
CA ALA A 80 -4.08 17.27 3.73
C ALA A 80 -5.39 16.94 4.47
N ASP A 81 -6.51 16.82 3.76
CA ASP A 81 -7.83 16.55 4.36
C ASP A 81 -8.27 15.08 4.26
N SER A 82 -7.39 14.19 3.79
CA SER A 82 -7.69 12.76 3.69
C SER A 82 -7.82 12.16 5.10
N THR A 83 -8.81 11.31 5.32
CA THR A 83 -8.96 10.57 6.57
C THR A 83 -8.54 9.11 6.41
N LYS A 84 -8.21 8.46 7.53
CA LYS A 84 -7.96 7.02 7.59
C LYS A 84 -9.10 6.20 6.98
N SER A 85 -10.35 6.52 7.32
CA SER A 85 -11.50 5.78 6.78
C SER A 85 -11.66 5.99 5.28
N GLN A 86 -11.49 7.21 4.77
CA GLN A 86 -11.57 7.48 3.34
C GLN A 86 -10.53 6.70 2.53
N LEU A 87 -9.27 6.66 3.01
CA LEU A 87 -8.20 5.91 2.35
C LEU A 87 -8.44 4.41 2.38
N VAL A 88 -8.91 3.86 3.51
CA VAL A 88 -9.28 2.43 3.60
C VAL A 88 -10.45 2.13 2.66
N ASP A 89 -11.49 2.97 2.66
CA ASP A 89 -12.70 2.79 1.86
C ASP A 89 -12.39 2.84 0.36
N ILE A 90 -11.56 3.79 -0.09
CA ILE A 90 -11.21 3.89 -1.51
C ILE A 90 -10.33 2.74 -1.98
N VAL A 91 -9.31 2.36 -1.20
CA VAL A 91 -8.43 1.23 -1.55
C VAL A 91 -9.21 -0.07 -1.58
N SER A 92 -10.18 -0.25 -0.67
CA SER A 92 -11.01 -1.46 -0.62
C SER A 92 -11.94 -1.62 -1.84
N LYS A 93 -12.13 -0.57 -2.64
CA LYS A 93 -12.86 -0.65 -3.92
C LYS A 93 -12.00 -1.17 -5.07
N THR A 94 -10.70 -1.33 -4.87
CA THR A 94 -9.78 -1.85 -5.91
C THR A 94 -10.19 -3.28 -6.28
N PRO A 95 -10.58 -3.54 -7.54
CA PRO A 95 -11.04 -4.86 -7.96
C PRO A 95 -9.97 -5.94 -7.75
N ILE A 96 -10.42 -7.14 -7.35
CA ILE A 96 -9.59 -8.34 -7.26
C ILE A 96 -9.96 -9.25 -8.43
N ASP A 97 -9.07 -9.38 -9.41
CA ASP A 97 -9.29 -10.26 -10.55
C ASP A 97 -8.82 -11.70 -10.23
N ASN A 98 -9.74 -12.48 -9.67
CA ASN A 98 -9.53 -13.90 -9.43
C ASN A 98 -9.72 -14.78 -10.68
N THR A 99 -9.95 -14.19 -11.86
CA THR A 99 -10.08 -14.95 -13.12
C THR A 99 -8.76 -15.04 -13.87
N SER A 100 -7.88 -14.03 -13.73
CA SER A 100 -6.58 -13.97 -14.40
C SER A 100 -5.46 -14.67 -13.62
N ARG A 101 -4.73 -15.56 -14.29
CA ARG A 101 -3.51 -16.18 -13.72
C ARG A 101 -2.36 -15.19 -13.53
N GLY A 102 -2.36 -14.10 -14.28
CA GLY A 102 -1.33 -13.06 -14.19
C GLY A 102 -1.56 -12.09 -13.03
N PHE A 103 -2.77 -12.06 -12.47
CA PHE A 103 -3.11 -11.17 -11.37
C PHE A 103 -2.45 -11.62 -10.06
N ASN A 104 -1.93 -10.65 -9.30
CA ASN A 104 -1.24 -10.88 -8.03
C ASN A 104 -1.24 -9.60 -7.18
N CYS A 105 -0.65 -9.67 -5.98
CA CYS A 105 -0.60 -8.55 -5.04
C CYS A 105 0.15 -7.31 -5.58
N GLN A 106 1.15 -7.50 -6.45
CA GLN A 106 1.86 -6.38 -7.06
C GLN A 106 0.96 -5.65 -8.05
N VAL A 107 0.27 -6.37 -8.93
CA VAL A 107 -0.73 -5.79 -9.84
C VAL A 107 -1.78 -5.02 -9.05
N TRP A 108 -2.40 -5.65 -8.05
CA TRP A 108 -3.42 -5.02 -7.21
C TRP A 108 -2.94 -3.76 -6.49
N VAL A 109 -1.72 -3.74 -5.92
CA VAL A 109 -1.17 -2.52 -5.29
C VAL A 109 -0.98 -1.40 -6.33
N GLY A 110 -0.63 -1.74 -7.58
CA GLY A 110 -0.53 -0.77 -8.66
C GLY A 110 -1.88 -0.15 -8.98
N ASP A 111 -2.90 -1.00 -9.13
CA ASP A 111 -4.27 -0.58 -9.40
C ASP A 111 -4.85 0.28 -8.25
N ALA A 112 -4.57 -0.08 -7.00
CA ALA A 112 -5.00 0.67 -5.82
C ALA A 112 -4.36 2.07 -5.75
N LEU A 113 -3.07 2.17 -6.06
CA LEU A 113 -2.38 3.47 -6.11
C LEU A 113 -2.89 4.34 -7.27
N ASN A 114 -3.16 3.74 -8.42
CA ASN A 114 -3.77 4.44 -9.55
C ASN A 114 -5.16 4.97 -9.17
N LEU A 115 -5.99 4.18 -8.49
CA LEU A 115 -7.31 4.63 -8.01
C LEU A 115 -7.19 5.79 -7.01
N LEU A 116 -6.24 5.72 -6.07
CA LEU A 116 -5.96 6.83 -5.14
C LEU A 116 -5.57 8.12 -5.87
N ALA A 117 -4.77 8.01 -6.94
CA ALA A 117 -4.36 9.16 -7.73
C ALA A 117 -5.53 9.74 -8.55
N GLN A 118 -6.33 8.88 -9.19
CA GLN A 118 -7.51 9.29 -9.97
C GLN A 118 -8.56 10.01 -9.12
N GLU A 119 -8.74 9.57 -7.87
CA GLU A 119 -9.67 10.18 -6.92
C GLU A 119 -9.05 11.36 -6.15
N GLY A 120 -7.80 11.72 -6.46
CA GLY A 120 -7.13 12.91 -5.93
C GLY A 120 -6.61 12.79 -4.49
N TYR A 121 -6.50 11.57 -3.94
CA TYR A 121 -5.93 11.35 -2.59
C TYR A 121 -4.40 11.43 -2.57
N ILE A 122 -3.74 11.14 -3.70
CA ILE A 122 -2.31 11.34 -3.92
C ILE A 122 -2.09 12.06 -5.26
N ASP A 123 -0.92 12.66 -5.44
CA ASP A 123 -0.54 13.24 -6.73
C ASP A 123 -0.24 12.16 -7.78
N GLN A 124 -0.60 12.43 -9.03
CA GLN A 124 -0.32 11.52 -10.15
C GLN A 124 1.20 11.26 -10.31
N GLU A 125 2.03 12.27 -10.04
CA GLU A 125 3.49 12.14 -10.07
C GLU A 125 4.01 11.16 -9.01
N ASN A 126 3.41 11.17 -7.81
CA ASN A 126 3.74 10.22 -6.74
C ASN A 126 3.38 8.78 -7.13
N TYR A 127 2.24 8.59 -7.80
CA TYR A 127 1.88 7.29 -8.36
C TYR A 127 2.90 6.81 -9.39
N LEU A 128 3.21 7.64 -10.40
CA LEU A 128 4.13 7.30 -11.48
C LEU A 128 5.52 6.93 -10.95
N GLY A 129 6.06 7.73 -10.03
CA GLY A 129 7.36 7.46 -9.39
C GLY A 129 7.40 6.16 -8.59
N ALA A 130 6.27 5.73 -8.02
CA ALA A 130 6.20 4.48 -7.25
C ALA A 130 6.07 3.23 -8.12
N VAL A 131 5.42 3.31 -9.28
CA VAL A 131 5.23 2.16 -10.18
C VAL A 131 6.39 1.95 -11.15
N ASP A 132 7.15 2.99 -11.48
CA ASP A 132 8.35 2.91 -12.33
C ASP A 132 9.56 2.25 -11.65
N LEU A 133 9.50 2.04 -10.32
CA LEU A 133 10.55 1.38 -9.54
C LEU A 133 10.37 -0.15 -9.44
N ARG A 134 9.44 -0.73 -10.22
CA ARG A 134 9.15 -2.18 -10.28
C ARG A 134 10.06 -2.93 -11.24
#